data_AF-A0A914JQF1-F1
#
_entry.id   AF-A0A914JQF1-F1
#
_cell.length_a   1.000
_cell.length_b   1.000
_cell.length_c   1.000
_cell.angle_alpha   90.00
_cell.angle_beta   90.00
_cell.angle_gamma   90.00
#
_symmetry.space_group_name_H-M   'P 1'
#
loop_
_entity.id
_entity.type
_entity.pdbx_description
1 polymer ?
#
loop_
_entity_poly.entity_id
_entity_poly.type
_entity_poly.pdbx_seq_one_letter_code
_entity_poly.pdbx_strand_id
1 'polypeptide(L)'
;MHRGLIISIMQAIFSCVFYFASVSLYQGILMVAYSTAYTMLPVFSLVVDRDVTAENALTYPELYKELGKGRSLSFKTFCIWVLISIYQGSVIMYGALVAFDNDFIHIVSISFSALIVTELIMVAMTVHTWHWAMLVAQGLSLGLYAASLLILDKFFDRQFVLSWTFITK
;
A
#
# COMPACT_ATOMS: atom_id res chain seq x y z
N MET A 1 8.21 5.46 3.36
CA MET A 1 8.94 4.43 4.13
C MET A 1 8.07 3.21 4.39
N HIS A 2 6.90 3.39 5.03
CA HIS A 2 5.91 2.35 5.33
C HIS A 2 5.63 1.32 4.22
N ARG A 3 5.34 1.77 3.01
CA ARG A 3 4.93 0.94 1.86
C ARG A 3 5.91 -0.16 1.46
N GLY A 4 7.21 0.13 1.56
CA GLY A 4 8.25 -0.86 1.28
C GLY A 4 8.40 -1.86 2.43
N LEU A 5 8.25 -1.38 3.67
CA LEU A 5 8.34 -2.21 4.87
C LEU A 5 7.24 -3.27 4.92
N ILE A 6 6.00 -2.94 4.56
CA ILE A 6 4.89 -3.90 4.57
C ILE A 6 5.23 -5.13 3.70
N ILE A 7 5.71 -4.92 2.47
CA ILE A 7 6.09 -6.02 1.56
C ILE A 7 7.18 -6.89 2.18
N SER A 8 8.21 -6.26 2.78
CA SER A 8 9.29 -7.00 3.43
C SER A 8 8.79 -7.83 4.63
N ILE A 9 7.85 -7.32 5.41
CA ILE A 9 7.25 -8.03 6.54
C ILE A 9 6.39 -9.20 6.05
N MET A 10 5.55 -8.99 5.02
CA MET A 10 4.76 -10.05 4.41
C MET A 10 5.66 -11.17 3.88
N GLN A 11 6.75 -10.80 3.19
CA GLN A 11 7.75 -11.75 2.71
C GLN A 11 8.43 -12.50 3.86
N ALA A 12 8.80 -11.82 4.94
CA ALA A 12 9.44 -12.45 6.09
C ALA A 12 8.50 -13.46 6.77
N ILE A 13 7.23 -13.12 6.96
CA ILE A 13 6.23 -14.02 7.54
C ILE A 13 5.99 -15.22 6.63
N PHE A 14 5.85 -14.98 5.32
CA PHE A 14 5.74 -16.04 4.33
C PHE A 14 6.94 -16.99 4.40
N SER A 15 8.17 -16.48 4.39
CA SER A 15 9.36 -17.32 4.53
C SER A 15 9.37 -18.10 5.83
N CYS A 16 8.93 -17.54 6.96
CA CYS A 16 8.82 -18.27 8.24
C CYS A 16 7.81 -19.43 8.17
N VAL A 17 6.66 -19.24 7.51
CA VAL A 17 5.62 -20.28 7.36
C VAL A 17 6.10 -21.43 6.47
N PHE A 18 6.87 -21.12 5.43
CA PHE A 18 7.41 -22.11 4.48
C PHE A 18 8.79 -22.64 4.91
N TYR A 19 9.02 -22.85 6.22
CA TYR A 19 10.26 -23.42 6.76
C TYR A 19 11.54 -22.69 6.29
N PHE A 20 11.50 -21.35 6.20
CA PHE A 20 12.57 -20.49 5.70
C PHE A 20 12.99 -20.78 4.25
N ALA A 21 12.08 -21.31 3.43
CA ALA A 21 12.30 -21.42 2.00
C ALA A 21 12.49 -20.04 1.36
N SER A 22 13.43 -19.94 0.41
CA SER A 22 13.77 -18.71 -0.32
C SER A 22 12.80 -18.39 -1.46
N VAL A 23 11.53 -18.78 -1.32
CA VAL A 23 10.49 -18.51 -2.31
C VAL A 23 10.00 -17.07 -2.16
N SER A 24 9.95 -16.33 -3.26
CA SER A 24 9.37 -15.00 -3.28
C SER A 24 7.84 -15.09 -3.28
N LEU A 25 7.21 -14.33 -2.37
CA LEU A 25 5.75 -14.20 -2.30
C LEU A 25 5.23 -13.52 -3.57
N TYR A 26 5.84 -12.40 -3.96
CA TYR A 26 5.48 -11.66 -5.16
C TYR A 26 6.53 -11.83 -6.24
N GLN A 27 6.07 -12.09 -7.46
CA GLN A 27 6.93 -12.17 -8.64
C GLN A 27 7.53 -10.80 -8.97
N GLY A 28 8.72 -10.78 -9.57
CA GLY A 28 9.47 -9.56 -9.85
C GLY A 28 8.67 -8.51 -10.64
N ILE A 29 7.85 -8.95 -11.59
CA ILE A 29 7.02 -8.04 -12.39
C ILE A 29 5.90 -7.39 -11.58
N LEU A 30 5.30 -8.11 -10.61
CA LEU A 30 4.30 -7.56 -9.69
C LEU A 30 4.94 -6.54 -8.75
N MET A 31 6.15 -6.82 -8.24
CA MET A 31 6.88 -5.87 -7.38
C MET A 31 7.26 -4.59 -8.12
N VAL A 32 7.69 -4.70 -9.38
CA VAL A 32 7.97 -3.53 -10.22
C VAL A 32 6.68 -2.73 -10.44
N ALA A 33 5.59 -3.38 -10.87
CA ALA A 33 4.31 -2.72 -11.12
C ALA A 33 3.72 -2.05 -9.85
N TYR A 34 3.86 -2.68 -8.69
CA TYR A 34 3.49 -2.10 -7.39
C TYR A 34 4.19 -0.76 -7.13
N SER A 35 5.51 -0.75 -7.29
CA SER A 35 6.34 0.42 -6.98
C SER A 35 6.18 1.55 -7.99
N THR A 36 6.06 1.22 -9.27
CA THR A 36 6.11 2.22 -10.36
C THR A 36 4.74 2.67 -10.83
N ALA A 37 3.74 1.79 -10.89
CA ALA A 37 2.45 2.09 -11.48
C ALA A 37 1.36 2.29 -10.42
N TYR A 38 1.17 1.31 -9.53
CA TYR A 38 -0.01 1.29 -8.68
C TYR A 38 0.08 2.25 -7.49
N THR A 39 1.24 2.36 -6.84
CA THR A 39 1.36 3.18 -5.62
C THR A 39 2.06 4.51 -5.82
N MET A 40 2.63 4.76 -7.01
CA MET A 40 3.44 5.95 -7.29
C MET A 40 2.61 7.21 -7.62
N LEU A 41 1.52 7.06 -8.36
CA LEU A 41 0.67 8.19 -8.78
C LEU A 41 0.09 8.96 -7.58
N PRO A 42 -0.47 8.31 -6.54
CA PRO A 42 -1.00 9.03 -5.39
C PRO A 42 0.11 9.74 -4.59
N VAL A 43 1.36 9.26 -4.64
CA VAL A 43 2.51 9.93 -3.96
C VAL A 43 2.85 11.23 -4.60
N PHE A 44 2.90 11.24 -5.93
CA PHE A 44 3.17 12.47 -6.65
C PHE A 44 2.04 13.47 -6.41
N SER A 45 0.81 13.00 -6.27
CA SER A 45 -0.30 13.87 -5.87
C SER A 45 -0.16 14.41 -4.44
N LEU A 46 0.38 13.63 -3.50
CA LEU A 46 0.66 14.11 -2.13
C LEU A 46 1.68 15.25 -2.10
N VAL A 47 2.60 15.34 -3.06
CA VAL A 47 3.55 16.48 -3.16
C VAL A 47 2.84 17.81 -3.45
N VAL A 48 1.67 17.74 -4.10
CA VAL A 48 0.85 18.91 -4.42
C VAL A 48 -0.10 19.28 -3.27
N ASP A 49 -0.27 18.40 -2.27
CA ASP A 49 -1.10 18.67 -1.11
C ASP A 49 -0.48 19.78 -0.24
N ARG A 50 -1.33 20.65 0.30
CA ARG A 50 -0.92 21.80 1.11
C ARG A 50 -1.82 21.90 2.33
N ASP A 51 -1.23 21.76 3.50
CA ASP A 51 -1.95 21.83 4.77
C ASP A 51 -2.46 23.25 5.07
N VAL A 52 -1.73 24.29 4.63
CA VAL A 52 -2.03 25.71 4.90
C VAL A 52 -1.84 26.55 3.63
N THR A 53 -2.71 27.53 3.41
CA THR A 53 -2.59 28.50 2.31
C THR A 53 -1.39 29.43 2.52
N ALA A 54 -0.82 29.93 1.42
CA ALA A 54 0.36 30.81 1.47
C ALA A 54 0.13 32.08 2.30
N GLU A 55 -1.08 32.64 2.25
CA GLU A 55 -1.46 33.84 3.00
C GLU A 55 -1.45 33.57 4.52
N ASN A 56 -2.11 32.48 4.96
CA ASN A 56 -2.14 32.08 6.36
C ASN A 56 -0.74 31.72 6.91
N ALA A 57 0.12 31.13 6.08
CA ALA A 57 1.49 30.82 6.47
C ALA A 57 2.33 32.08 6.74
N LEU A 58 2.06 33.19 6.06
CA LEU A 58 2.72 34.49 6.29
C LEU A 58 2.11 35.23 7.47
N THR A 59 0.80 35.10 7.71
CA THR A 59 0.11 35.71 8.85
C THR A 59 0.53 35.10 10.19
N TYR A 60 0.81 33.79 10.22
CA TYR A 60 1.12 33.05 11.46
C TYR A 60 2.54 32.44 11.43
N PRO A 61 3.60 33.23 11.68
CA PRO A 61 4.99 32.74 11.64
C PRO A 61 5.32 31.72 12.75
N GLU A 62 4.44 31.55 13.73
CA GLU A 62 4.55 30.52 14.77
C GLU A 62 4.45 29.09 14.23
N LEU A 63 3.65 28.86 13.19
CA LEU A 63 3.54 27.58 12.49
C LEU A 63 4.92 27.10 12.00
N TYR A 64 5.73 28.03 11.47
CA TYR A 64 7.08 27.74 11.01
C TYR A 64 8.04 27.41 12.17
N LYS A 65 7.91 28.08 13.32
CA LYS A 65 8.72 27.78 14.51
C LYS A 65 8.46 26.38 15.04
N GLU A 66 7.27 25.83 14.84
CA GLU A 66 6.95 24.45 15.23
C GLU A 66 7.64 23.41 14.35
N LEU A 67 7.72 23.67 13.04
CA LEU A 67 8.49 22.85 12.09
C LEU A 67 9.97 22.76 12.46
N GLY A 68 10.56 23.88 12.91
CA GLY A 68 11.96 23.94 13.37
C GLY A 68 12.28 23.07 14.59
N LYS A 69 11.27 22.62 15.35
CA LYS A 69 11.45 21.72 16.51
C LYS A 69 11.65 20.26 16.11
N GLY A 70 11.53 19.92 14.82
CA GLY A 70 11.82 18.57 14.30
C GLY A 70 10.91 17.46 14.84
N ARG A 71 9.74 17.81 15.39
CA ARG A 71 8.85 16.85 16.06
C ARG A 71 8.17 15.87 15.11
N SER A 72 7.98 16.24 13.84
CA SER A 72 7.33 15.41 12.84
C SER A 72 8.21 14.23 12.38
N LEU A 73 9.50 14.50 12.13
CA LEU A 73 10.51 13.52 11.67
C LEU A 73 11.41 13.05 12.81
N SER A 74 10.79 12.52 13.87
CA SER A 74 11.50 11.94 15.01
C SER A 74 11.66 10.42 14.89
N PHE A 75 12.65 9.86 15.59
CA PHE A 75 12.80 8.41 15.76
C PHE A 75 11.54 7.76 16.34
N LYS A 76 10.78 8.49 17.18
CA LYS A 76 9.48 8.01 17.69
C LYS A 76 8.50 7.75 16.54
N THR A 77 8.34 8.72 15.64
CA THR A 77 7.45 8.61 14.47
C THR A 77 7.91 7.47 13.56
N PHE A 78 9.21 7.34 13.34
CA PHE A 78 9.80 6.22 12.59
C PHE A 78 9.40 4.86 13.19
N CYS A 79 9.59 4.66 14.50
CA CYS A 79 9.23 3.41 15.18
C CYS A 79 7.73 3.12 15.10
N ILE A 80 6.88 4.15 15.23
CA ILE A 80 5.43 4.00 15.05
C ILE A 80 5.11 3.49 13.64
N TRP A 81 5.69 4.08 12.59
CA TRP A 81 5.48 3.61 11.22
C TRP A 81 5.98 2.19 10.98
N VAL A 82 7.10 1.79 11.60
CA VAL A 82 7.59 0.40 11.56
C VAL A 82 6.57 -0.53 12.22
N LEU A 83 6.06 -0.19 13.40
CA LEU A 83 5.05 -1.01 14.10
C LEU A 83 3.74 -1.12 13.30
N ILE A 84 3.26 -0.03 12.69
CA ILE A 84 2.08 -0.06 11.82
C ILE A 84 2.34 -0.99 10.62
N SER A 85 3.53 -0.93 10.02
CA SER A 85 3.90 -1.82 8.91
C SER A 85 3.90 -3.29 9.35
N ILE A 86 4.43 -3.59 10.55
CA ILE A 86 4.45 -4.95 11.13
C ILE A 86 3.02 -5.45 11.32
N TYR A 87 2.16 -4.63 11.90
CA TYR A 87 0.77 -4.97 12.12
C TYR A 87 0.04 -5.24 10.79
N GLN A 88 0.09 -4.29 9.85
CA GLN A 88 -0.61 -4.43 8.57
C GLN A 88 -0.10 -5.62 7.75
N GLY A 89 1.22 -5.78 7.63
CA GLY A 89 1.81 -6.91 6.91
C GLY A 89 1.45 -8.26 7.53
N SER A 90 1.42 -8.34 8.87
CA SER A 90 1.03 -9.57 9.58
C SER A 90 -0.44 -9.91 9.38
N VAL A 91 -1.33 -8.91 9.50
CA VAL A 91 -2.78 -9.11 9.34
C VAL A 91 -3.11 -9.56 7.91
N ILE A 92 -2.54 -8.90 6.90
CA ILE A 92 -2.80 -9.26 5.50
C ILE A 92 -2.27 -10.67 5.21
N MET A 93 -1.06 -11.00 5.65
CA MET A 93 -0.45 -12.30 5.37
C MET A 93 -1.17 -13.44 6.09
N TYR A 94 -1.47 -13.26 7.38
CA TYR A 94 -2.21 -14.25 8.17
C TYR A 94 -3.63 -14.45 7.62
N GLY A 95 -4.32 -13.34 7.28
CA GLY A 95 -5.65 -13.40 6.66
C GLY A 95 -5.63 -14.14 5.31
N ALA A 96 -4.63 -13.89 4.47
CA ALA A 96 -4.49 -14.56 3.19
C ALA A 96 -4.25 -16.08 3.32
N LEU A 97 -3.45 -16.51 4.30
CA LEU A 97 -3.21 -17.94 4.58
C LEU A 97 -4.49 -18.63 5.08
N VAL A 98 -5.20 -18.02 6.02
CA VAL A 98 -6.44 -18.60 6.58
C VAL A 98 -7.56 -18.65 5.55
N ALA A 99 -7.65 -17.66 4.67
CA ALA A 99 -8.73 -17.59 3.69
C ALA A 99 -8.65 -18.70 2.62
N PHE A 100 -7.44 -19.10 2.21
CA PHE A 100 -7.23 -20.07 1.13
C PHE A 100 -5.98 -20.92 1.38
N ASP A 101 -6.19 -22.11 1.95
CA ASP A 101 -5.12 -23.09 2.25
C ASP A 101 -4.67 -23.92 1.02
N ASN A 102 -5.44 -23.92 -0.08
CA ASN A 102 -5.30 -24.96 -1.10
C ASN A 102 -4.41 -24.61 -2.30
N ASP A 103 -4.12 -23.33 -2.55
CA ASP A 103 -3.36 -22.92 -3.75
C ASP A 103 -2.51 -21.65 -3.52
N PHE A 104 -1.22 -21.76 -3.80
CA PHE A 104 -0.28 -20.66 -3.66
C PHE A 104 -0.63 -19.43 -4.52
N ILE A 105 -1.12 -19.63 -5.76
CA ILE A 105 -1.49 -18.54 -6.67
C ILE A 105 -2.66 -17.72 -6.10
N HIS A 106 -3.59 -18.37 -5.41
CA HIS A 106 -4.73 -17.70 -4.77
C HIS A 106 -4.27 -16.85 -3.57
N ILE A 107 -3.34 -17.34 -2.75
CA ILE A 107 -2.73 -16.57 -1.66
C ILE A 107 -2.04 -15.31 -2.18
N VAL A 108 -1.22 -15.43 -3.23
CA VAL A 108 -0.52 -14.29 -3.83
C VAL A 108 -1.52 -13.27 -4.37
N SER A 109 -2.58 -13.74 -5.04
CA SER A 109 -3.58 -12.86 -5.65
C SER A 109 -4.32 -12.02 -4.60
N ILE A 110 -4.80 -12.65 -3.53
CA ILE A 110 -5.55 -11.97 -2.47
C ILE A 110 -4.66 -11.06 -1.64
N SER A 111 -3.51 -11.56 -1.20
CA SER A 111 -2.56 -10.76 -0.40
C SER A 111 -2.10 -9.52 -1.16
N PHE A 112 -1.85 -9.63 -2.46
CA PHE A 112 -1.48 -8.49 -3.30
C PHE A 112 -2.64 -7.51 -3.49
N SER A 113 -3.87 -8.01 -3.66
CA SER A 113 -5.08 -7.18 -3.76
C SER A 113 -5.33 -6.38 -2.48
N ALA A 114 -5.29 -7.08 -1.34
CA ALA A 114 -5.45 -6.47 -0.02
C ALA A 114 -4.35 -5.44 0.25
N LEU A 115 -3.10 -5.73 -0.14
CA LEU A 115 -1.99 -4.78 -0.03
C LEU A 115 -2.23 -3.49 -0.83
N ILE A 116 -2.62 -3.59 -2.11
CA ILE A 116 -2.89 -2.42 -2.95
C ILE A 116 -4.05 -1.59 -2.38
N VAL A 117 -5.16 -2.25 -2.03
CA VAL A 117 -6.34 -1.58 -1.50
C VAL A 117 -6.05 -0.89 -0.17
N THR A 118 -5.37 -1.56 0.76
CA THR A 118 -5.02 -0.96 2.07
C THR A 118 -4.06 0.21 1.93
N GLU A 119 -3.08 0.13 1.03
CA GLU A 119 -2.15 1.24 0.78
C GLU A 119 -2.88 2.45 0.17
N LEU A 120 -3.80 2.23 -0.78
CA LEU A 120 -4.59 3.31 -1.37
C LEU A 120 -5.55 3.95 -0.36
N ILE A 121 -6.18 3.15 0.51
CA ILE A 121 -7.02 3.66 1.61
C ILE A 121 -6.17 4.45 2.61
N MET A 122 -4.99 3.94 3.00
CA MET A 122 -4.09 4.64 3.91
C MET A 122 -3.67 6.01 3.33
N VAL A 123 -3.34 6.05 2.05
CA VAL A 123 -3.05 7.31 1.36
C VAL A 123 -4.28 8.23 1.35
N ALA A 124 -5.47 7.72 1.04
CA ALA A 124 -6.70 8.52 1.05
C ALA A 124 -7.03 9.10 2.44
N MET A 125 -6.75 8.39 3.52
CA MET A 125 -6.94 8.87 4.89
C MET A 125 -5.88 9.88 5.35
N THR A 126 -4.70 9.90 4.71
CA THR A 126 -3.59 10.78 5.10
C THR A 126 -3.67 12.15 4.42
N VAL A 127 -4.47 12.29 3.35
CA VAL A 127 -4.64 13.56 2.62
C VAL A 127 -5.36 14.59 3.47
N HIS A 128 -4.83 15.81 3.48
CA HIS A 128 -5.47 16.94 4.15
C HIS A 128 -6.48 17.63 3.23
N THR A 129 -6.15 17.85 1.95
CA THR A 129 -7.05 18.50 1.00
C THR A 129 -7.39 17.63 -0.22
N TRP A 130 -8.69 17.37 -0.41
CA TRP A 130 -9.19 16.66 -1.59
C TRP A 130 -9.21 17.58 -2.80
N HIS A 131 -8.08 17.62 -3.51
CA HIS A 131 -7.96 18.29 -4.80
C HIS A 131 -8.23 17.31 -5.95
N TRP A 132 -8.61 17.84 -7.11
CA TRP A 132 -8.99 17.03 -8.27
C TRP A 132 -7.90 16.03 -8.70
N ALA A 133 -6.63 16.44 -8.66
CA ALA A 133 -5.52 15.55 -9.03
C ALA A 133 -5.39 14.34 -8.09
N MET A 134 -5.73 14.47 -6.80
CA MET A 134 -5.72 13.36 -5.85
C MET A 134 -6.76 12.31 -6.19
N LEU A 135 -7.97 12.73 -6.53
CA LEU A 135 -9.06 11.85 -6.96
C LEU A 135 -8.67 11.09 -8.23
N VAL A 136 -8.13 11.81 -9.22
CA VAL A 136 -7.67 11.21 -10.47
C VAL A 136 -6.52 10.24 -10.22
N ALA A 137 -5.56 10.58 -9.36
CA ALA A 137 -4.42 9.73 -9.05
C ALA A 137 -4.85 8.42 -8.35
N GLN A 138 -5.73 8.50 -7.34
CA GLN A 138 -6.26 7.30 -6.67
C GLN A 138 -7.10 6.44 -7.63
N GLY A 139 -7.97 7.07 -8.42
CA GLY A 139 -8.81 6.36 -9.40
C GLY A 139 -7.99 5.70 -10.50
N LEU A 140 -6.98 6.38 -11.03
CA LEU A 140 -6.10 5.85 -12.08
C LEU A 140 -5.22 4.71 -11.53
N SER A 141 -4.73 4.81 -10.30
CA SER A 141 -4.04 3.72 -9.61
C SER A 141 -4.91 2.47 -9.45
N LEU A 142 -6.16 2.63 -8.99
CA LEU A 142 -7.12 1.52 -8.91
C LEU A 142 -7.44 0.95 -10.29
N GLY A 143 -7.64 1.80 -11.29
CA GLY A 143 -7.93 1.40 -12.67
C GLY A 143 -6.78 0.62 -13.31
N LEU A 144 -5.53 1.07 -13.13
CA LEU A 144 -4.34 0.36 -13.59
C LEU A 144 -4.20 -1.01 -12.91
N TYR A 145 -4.52 -1.08 -11.61
CA TYR A 145 -4.53 -2.34 -10.89
C TYR A 145 -5.62 -3.29 -11.41
N ALA A 146 -6.85 -2.82 -11.58
CA ALA A 146 -7.94 -3.60 -12.15
C ALA A 146 -7.63 -4.09 -13.57
N ALA A 147 -7.02 -3.25 -14.41
CA ALA A 147 -6.54 -3.65 -15.73
C ALA A 147 -5.47 -4.75 -15.65
N SER A 148 -4.56 -4.67 -14.67
CA SER A 148 -3.52 -5.69 -14.49
C SER A 148 -4.08 -7.05 -14.09
N LEU A 149 -5.13 -7.08 -13.26
CA LEU A 149 -5.83 -8.31 -12.90
C LEU A 149 -6.45 -9.01 -14.13
N LEU A 150 -6.90 -8.26 -15.12
CA LEU A 150 -7.48 -8.80 -16.35
C LEU A 150 -6.42 -9.22 -17.37
N ILE A 151 -5.28 -8.52 -17.44
CA ILE A 151 -4.25 -8.75 -18.47
C ILE A 151 -3.26 -9.84 -18.06
N LEU A 152 -2.92 -9.96 -16.76
CA LEU A 152 -1.87 -10.86 -16.26
C LEU A 152 -2.40 -12.27 -15.90
N ASP A 153 -2.85 -13.02 -16.91
CA ASP A 153 -3.29 -14.43 -16.79
C ASP A 153 -2.29 -15.38 -16.14
N LYS A 154 -1.01 -15.09 -16.34
CA LYS A 154 0.07 -15.96 -15.87
C LYS A 154 0.29 -15.87 -14.36
N PHE A 155 -0.29 -14.86 -13.71
CA PHE A 155 -0.06 -14.55 -12.30
C PHE A 155 -1.36 -14.51 -11.50
N PHE A 156 -2.48 -14.17 -12.14
CA PHE A 156 -3.80 -14.15 -11.55
C PHE A 156 -4.71 -15.10 -12.31
N ASP A 157 -5.39 -15.99 -11.60
CA ASP A 157 -6.43 -16.81 -12.20
C ASP A 157 -7.66 -15.94 -12.49
N ARG A 158 -7.92 -15.68 -13.78
CA ARG A 158 -9.07 -14.88 -14.24
C ARG A 158 -10.41 -15.43 -13.74
N GLN A 159 -10.58 -16.74 -13.67
CA GLN A 159 -11.83 -17.34 -13.19
C GLN A 159 -12.02 -17.09 -11.70
N PHE A 160 -10.93 -17.11 -10.93
CA PHE A 160 -10.96 -16.82 -9.51
C PHE A 160 -11.19 -15.33 -9.21
N VAL A 161 -10.50 -14.42 -9.89
CA VAL A 161 -10.63 -12.97 -9.66
C VAL A 161 -12.01 -12.44 -10.01
N LEU A 162 -12.66 -13.01 -11.03
CA LEU A 162 -14.04 -12.68 -11.41
C LEU A 162 -15.08 -13.45 -10.56
N SER A 163 -14.66 -14.40 -9.73
CA SER A 163 -15.58 -15.17 -8.89
C SER A 163 -16.12 -14.34 -7.74
N TRP A 164 -17.37 -14.60 -7.38
CA TRP A 164 -18.01 -13.94 -6.24
C TRP A 164 -17.34 -14.29 -4.91
N THR A 165 -16.68 -15.44 -4.84
CA THR A 165 -15.83 -15.87 -3.73
C THR A 165 -14.63 -14.98 -3.48
N PHE A 166 -14.05 -14.35 -4.51
CA PHE A 166 -12.91 -13.42 -4.35
C PHE A 166 -13.33 -12.05 -3.81
N ILE A 167 -14.57 -11.63 -4.06
CA ILE A 167 -15.08 -10.32 -3.59
C ILE A 167 -15.68 -10.43 -2.18
N THR A 168 -16.25 -11.59 -1.85
CA THR A 168 -16.97 -11.82 -0.58
C THR A 168 -16.11 -12.41 0.55
N LYS A 169 -14.96 -13.01 0.24
CA LYS A 169 -14.01 -13.53 1.23
C LYS A 169 -12.73 -12.70 1.25
#